data_AF-A0A3G9D0W1-F1
#
_entry.id   AF-A0A3G9D0W1-F1
#
_cell.length_a   1.000
_cell.length_b   1.000
_cell.length_c   1.000
_cell.angle_alpha   90.00
_cell.angle_beta   90.00
_cell.angle_gamma   90.00
#
_symmetry.space_group_name_H-M   'P 1'
#
loop_
_entity.id
_entity.type
_entity.pdbx_description
1 polymer ?
#
loop_
_entity_poly.entity_id
_entity_poly.type
_entity_poly.pdbx_seq_one_letter_code
_entity_poly.pdbx_strand_id
1 'polypeptide(L)'
;MDVHEIIVDAIKYPASSWRKFITLAMLFLLLKSLTLFRVLPKYPLISATLSLILTLIPLFLVIGYIFRNLKTTIAGSDELPEFDKLGGMFIDGLKVLLVSIIYMIIPGIIIGAIIYLNIPNSTIRIITQSIGVIVTIIFILLANIAIAHMASKKGQFKAAFHVREVTNAISKIGWGKYIIWYIIVIIIIGIIRYAVTFIIKLGYIGLSMVISPLVSYIIASILSAIFISSYISLFYSRALGLLYPK
;
A
#
# COMPACT_ATOMS: atom_id res chain seq x y z
N MET A 1 10.41 -20.88 -4.07
CA MET A 1 11.18 -19.69 -4.48
C MET A 1 11.92 -19.14 -3.28
N ASP A 2 13.16 -18.75 -3.51
CA ASP A 2 13.94 -18.03 -2.51
C ASP A 2 13.60 -16.54 -2.52
N VAL A 3 13.92 -15.87 -1.41
CA VAL A 3 13.60 -14.44 -1.24
C VAL A 3 14.20 -13.62 -2.37
N HIS A 4 15.42 -13.96 -2.81
CA HIS A 4 16.08 -13.29 -3.93
C HIS A 4 15.26 -13.39 -5.23
N GLU A 5 14.80 -14.58 -5.61
CA GLU A 5 14.01 -14.80 -6.83
C GLU A 5 12.69 -14.02 -6.80
N ILE A 6 12.00 -14.06 -5.65
CA ILE A 6 10.75 -13.32 -5.43
C ILE A 6 10.97 -11.83 -5.68
N ILE A 7 12.05 -11.28 -5.13
CA ILE A 7 12.36 -9.85 -5.25
C ILE A 7 12.72 -9.48 -6.69
N VAL A 8 13.57 -10.27 -7.36
CA VAL A 8 13.99 -10.01 -8.74
C VAL A 8 12.79 -10.04 -9.69
N ASP A 9 11.89 -11.01 -9.52
CA ASP A 9 10.66 -11.10 -10.30
C ASP A 9 9.74 -9.88 -10.03
N ALA A 10 9.50 -9.57 -8.76
CA ALA A 10 8.63 -8.48 -8.36
C ALA A 10 9.13 -7.10 -8.84
N ILE A 11 10.44 -6.89 -8.95
CA ILE A 11 11.01 -5.64 -9.50
C ILE A 11 10.67 -5.47 -10.98
N LYS A 12 10.71 -6.55 -11.77
CA LYS A 12 10.40 -6.49 -13.21
C LYS A 12 8.91 -6.38 -13.49
N TYR A 13 8.09 -6.89 -12.58
CA TYR A 13 6.64 -7.05 -12.76
C TYR A 13 5.87 -5.77 -13.10
N PRO A 14 6.08 -4.59 -12.47
CA PRO A 14 5.38 -3.35 -12.82
C PRO A 14 5.61 -2.90 -14.26
N ALA A 15 6.73 -3.28 -14.87
CA ALA A 15 7.09 -2.93 -16.24
C ALA A 15 6.53 -3.90 -17.29
N SER A 16 5.83 -4.97 -16.88
CA SER A 16 5.30 -6.00 -17.79
C SER A 16 4.24 -5.49 -18.77
N SER A 17 3.43 -4.49 -18.39
CA SER A 17 2.43 -3.89 -19.26
C SER A 17 2.27 -2.40 -19.00
N TRP A 18 2.83 -1.60 -19.92
CA TRP A 18 2.80 -0.14 -19.84
C TRP A 18 1.38 0.44 -19.81
N ARG A 19 0.46 -0.15 -20.60
CA ARG A 19 -0.95 0.29 -20.62
C ARG A 19 -1.61 0.09 -19.25
N LYS A 20 -1.50 -1.09 -18.65
CA LYS A 20 -2.09 -1.40 -17.33
C LYS A 20 -1.42 -0.58 -16.22
N PHE A 21 -0.11 -0.38 -16.31
CA PHE A 21 0.64 0.48 -15.41
C PHE A 21 0.13 1.93 -15.45
N ILE A 22 -0.02 2.53 -16.64
CA ILE A 22 -0.55 3.89 -16.78
C ILE A 22 -1.97 4.00 -16.26
N THR A 23 -2.84 3.01 -16.51
CA THR A 23 -4.21 3.03 -15.98
C THR A 23 -4.22 3.06 -14.46
N LEU A 24 -3.37 2.25 -13.80
CA LEU A 24 -3.20 2.31 -12.35
C LEU A 24 -2.69 3.68 -11.90
N ALA A 25 -1.74 4.24 -12.63
CA ALA A 25 -1.13 5.51 -12.31
C ALA A 25 -2.09 6.70 -12.44
N MET A 26 -2.98 6.67 -13.42
CA MET A 26 -4.09 7.62 -13.53
C MET A 26 -5.03 7.54 -12.32
N LEU A 27 -5.33 6.33 -11.82
CA LEU A 27 -6.13 6.18 -10.60
C LEU A 27 -5.40 6.75 -9.37
N PHE A 28 -4.09 6.53 -9.24
CA PHE A 28 -3.29 7.14 -8.17
C PHE A 28 -3.20 8.67 -8.28
N LEU A 29 -3.22 9.21 -9.49
CA LEU A 29 -3.28 10.65 -9.72
C LEU A 29 -4.60 11.24 -9.21
N LEU A 30 -5.73 10.57 -9.44
CA LEU A 30 -7.02 10.96 -8.87
C LEU A 30 -6.97 10.96 -7.33
N LEU A 31 -6.23 10.03 -6.70
CA LEU A 31 -6.05 10.04 -5.24
C LEU A 31 -5.26 11.25 -4.73
N LYS A 32 -4.36 11.79 -5.54
CA LYS A 32 -3.55 12.95 -5.19
C LYS A 32 -4.25 14.27 -5.48
N SER A 33 -5.36 14.27 -6.22
CA SER A 33 -6.18 15.45 -6.49
C SER A 33 -6.58 16.21 -5.22
N LEU A 34 -6.73 15.51 -4.08
CA LEU A 34 -7.02 16.09 -2.78
C LEU A 34 -6.01 17.15 -2.34
N THR A 35 -4.75 16.99 -2.75
CA THR A 35 -3.69 17.97 -2.44
C THR A 35 -3.77 19.22 -3.31
N LEU A 36 -4.36 19.14 -4.51
CA LEU A 36 -4.56 20.28 -5.41
C LEU A 36 -5.71 21.17 -4.95
N PHE A 37 -6.76 20.62 -4.34
CA PHE A 37 -7.88 21.41 -3.79
C PHE A 37 -7.48 22.31 -2.62
N ARG A 38 -6.40 21.99 -1.90
CA ARG A 38 -5.82 22.84 -0.85
C ARG A 38 -5.27 24.17 -1.39
N VAL A 39 -5.16 24.33 -2.71
CA VAL A 39 -4.71 25.54 -3.41
C VAL A 39 -5.87 26.52 -3.66
N LEU A 40 -7.13 26.15 -3.42
CA LEU A 40 -8.31 27.00 -3.60
C LEU A 40 -8.92 27.42 -2.24
N PRO A 41 -8.28 28.34 -1.47
CA PRO A 41 -8.68 28.69 -0.11
C PRO A 41 -10.02 29.43 -0.01
N LYS A 42 -10.60 29.84 -1.14
CA LYS A 42 -11.81 30.68 -1.17
C LYS A 42 -13.08 29.98 -0.64
N TYR A 43 -13.14 28.64 -0.72
CA TYR A 43 -14.31 27.85 -0.26
C TYR A 43 -13.88 26.53 0.40
N PRO A 44 -13.46 26.54 1.68
CA PRO A 44 -12.84 25.39 2.32
C PRO A 44 -13.80 24.19 2.51
N LEU A 45 -15.08 24.43 2.83
CA LEU A 45 -16.05 23.33 3.02
C LEU A 45 -16.40 22.62 1.71
N ILE A 46 -16.71 23.38 0.65
CA ILE A 46 -17.10 22.84 -0.66
C ILE A 46 -15.93 22.12 -1.32
N SER A 47 -14.72 22.69 -1.23
CA SER A 47 -13.52 22.02 -1.73
C SER A 47 -13.20 20.75 -0.97
N ALA A 48 -13.37 20.72 0.36
CA ALA A 48 -13.15 19.52 1.16
C ALA A 48 -14.14 18.39 0.83
N THR A 49 -15.44 18.69 0.72
CA THR A 49 -16.47 17.67 0.42
C THR A 49 -16.32 17.09 -0.98
N LEU A 50 -16.11 17.93 -1.99
CA LEU A 50 -15.88 17.49 -3.37
C LEU A 50 -14.62 16.64 -3.49
N SER A 51 -13.55 17.08 -2.82
CA SER A 51 -12.28 16.37 -2.77
C SER A 51 -12.39 14.99 -2.11
N LEU A 52 -13.18 14.88 -1.04
CA LEU A 52 -13.45 13.61 -0.38
C LEU A 52 -14.12 12.61 -1.34
N ILE A 53 -15.20 13.04 -2.01
CA ILE A 53 -15.95 12.19 -2.96
C ILE A 53 -15.04 11.75 -4.11
N LEU A 54 -14.25 12.67 -4.67
CA LEU A 54 -13.35 12.40 -5.81
C LEU A 54 -12.21 11.44 -5.45
N THR A 55 -11.80 11.40 -4.18
CA THR A 55 -10.69 10.54 -3.70
C THR A 55 -11.19 9.18 -3.23
N LEU A 56 -12.40 9.10 -2.69
CA LEU A 56 -12.92 7.90 -2.06
C LEU A 56 -13.18 6.77 -3.06
N ILE A 57 -13.78 7.06 -4.22
CA ILE A 57 -14.06 6.05 -5.24
C ILE A 57 -12.76 5.46 -5.82
N PRO A 58 -11.79 6.27 -6.30
CA PRO A 58 -10.52 5.73 -6.79
C PRO A 58 -9.74 4.99 -5.70
N LEU A 59 -9.93 5.31 -4.41
CA LEU A 59 -9.20 4.66 -3.32
C LEU A 59 -9.56 3.18 -3.27
N PHE A 60 -10.85 2.88 -3.27
CA PHE A 60 -11.34 1.51 -3.28
C PHE A 60 -10.96 0.77 -4.57
N LEU A 61 -10.99 1.45 -5.72
CA LEU A 61 -10.57 0.85 -6.98
C LEU A 61 -9.08 0.48 -6.99
N VAL A 62 -8.22 1.35 -6.46
CA VAL A 62 -6.77 1.09 -6.35
C VAL A 62 -6.51 -0.08 -5.41
N ILE A 63 -7.09 -0.08 -4.21
CA ILE A 63 -6.92 -1.17 -3.25
C ILE A 63 -7.45 -2.49 -3.84
N GLY A 64 -8.61 -2.45 -4.49
CA GLY A 64 -9.21 -3.60 -5.17
C GLY A 64 -8.36 -4.13 -6.33
N TYR A 65 -7.72 -3.25 -7.09
CA TYR A 65 -6.79 -3.63 -8.15
C TYR A 65 -5.56 -4.34 -7.58
N ILE A 66 -4.97 -3.80 -6.51
CA ILE A 66 -3.81 -4.40 -5.82
C ILE A 66 -4.18 -5.79 -5.30
N PHE A 67 -5.39 -5.94 -4.76
CA PHE A 67 -5.90 -7.24 -4.30
C PHE A 67 -6.12 -8.23 -5.45
N ARG A 68 -6.63 -7.76 -6.59
CA ARG A 68 -6.76 -8.57 -7.80
C ARG A 68 -5.39 -9.02 -8.33
N ASN A 69 -4.39 -8.13 -8.27
CA ASN A 69 -3.02 -8.43 -8.63
C ASN A 69 -2.42 -9.52 -7.74
N LEU A 70 -2.65 -9.41 -6.43
CA LEU A 70 -2.27 -10.44 -5.45
C LEU A 70 -2.94 -11.79 -5.75
N LYS A 71 -4.25 -11.78 -6.02
CA LYS A 71 -5.04 -12.98 -6.35
C LYS A 71 -4.53 -13.69 -7.61
N THR A 72 -4.26 -12.92 -8.67
CA THR A 72 -3.75 -13.46 -9.94
C THR A 72 -2.32 -13.97 -9.82
N THR A 73 -1.47 -13.28 -9.05
CA THR A 73 -0.11 -13.75 -8.73
C THR A 73 -0.13 -15.08 -7.97
N ILE A 74 -0.97 -15.21 -6.93
CA ILE A 74 -1.10 -16.46 -6.16
C ILE A 74 -1.61 -17.60 -7.06
N ALA A 75 -2.51 -17.29 -8.00
CA ALA A 75 -2.98 -18.24 -9.01
C ALA A 75 -1.92 -18.62 -10.07
N GLY A 76 -0.75 -17.98 -10.07
CA GLY A 76 0.36 -18.29 -10.98
C GLY A 76 0.39 -17.50 -12.28
N SER A 77 -0.38 -16.41 -12.39
CA SER A 77 -0.31 -15.50 -13.54
C SER A 77 0.89 -14.56 -13.43
N ASP A 78 1.69 -14.46 -14.50
CA ASP A 78 2.83 -13.54 -14.61
C ASP A 78 2.46 -12.20 -15.26
N GLU A 79 1.22 -12.05 -15.71
CA GLU A 79 0.72 -10.81 -16.29
C GLU A 79 -0.08 -9.97 -15.29
N LEU A 80 -0.06 -8.65 -15.50
CA LEU A 80 -0.93 -7.72 -14.78
C LEU A 80 -2.40 -7.99 -15.10
N PRO A 81 -3.31 -7.94 -14.12
CA PRO A 81 -4.74 -8.15 -14.37
C PRO A 81 -5.34 -7.03 -15.21
N GLU A 82 -6.46 -7.31 -15.88
CA GLU A 82 -7.19 -6.28 -16.61
C GLU A 82 -8.00 -5.39 -15.66
N PHE A 83 -8.30 -4.17 -16.15
CA PHE A 83 -9.20 -3.20 -15.49
C PHE A 83 -10.66 -3.43 -15.89
N ASP A 84 -11.09 -4.68 -15.95
CA ASP A 84 -12.47 -5.05 -16.17
C ASP A 84 -13.25 -5.09 -14.84
N LYS A 85 -14.58 -5.05 -14.90
CA LYS A 85 -15.45 -5.25 -13.71
C LYS A 85 -15.09 -4.33 -12.54
N LEU A 86 -15.11 -3.01 -12.77
CA LEU A 86 -14.82 -1.99 -11.75
C LEU A 86 -15.64 -2.16 -10.47
N GLY A 87 -16.91 -2.56 -10.57
CA GLY A 87 -17.76 -2.84 -9.41
C GLY A 87 -17.21 -3.96 -8.51
N GLY A 88 -16.64 -5.01 -9.10
CA GLY A 88 -15.97 -6.08 -8.34
C GLY A 88 -14.70 -5.57 -7.65
N MET A 89 -13.92 -4.72 -8.34
CA MET A 89 -12.73 -4.09 -7.73
C MET A 89 -13.10 -3.21 -6.55
N PHE A 90 -14.16 -2.41 -6.67
CA PHE A 90 -14.64 -1.57 -5.58
C PHE A 90 -15.01 -2.40 -4.34
N ILE A 91 -15.77 -3.48 -4.53
CA ILE A 91 -16.18 -4.39 -3.44
C ILE A 91 -14.95 -5.08 -2.82
N ASP A 92 -14.02 -5.57 -3.64
CA ASP A 92 -12.80 -6.19 -3.13
C ASP A 92 -11.92 -5.20 -2.38
N GLY A 93 -11.82 -3.95 -2.85
CA GLY A 93 -11.15 -2.86 -2.15
C GLY A 93 -11.79 -2.56 -0.79
N LEU A 94 -13.12 -2.55 -0.72
CA LEU A 94 -13.86 -2.38 0.54
C LEU A 94 -13.58 -3.53 1.51
N LYS A 95 -13.60 -4.79 1.05
CA LYS A 95 -13.26 -5.95 1.88
C LYS A 95 -11.85 -5.84 2.46
N VAL A 96 -10.86 -5.51 1.62
CA VAL A 96 -9.47 -5.36 2.07
C VAL A 96 -9.34 -4.24 3.10
N LEU A 97 -9.99 -3.10 2.89
CA LEU A 97 -10.01 -2.01 3.86
C LEU A 97 -10.63 -2.45 5.19
N LEU A 98 -11.76 -3.17 5.16
CA LEU A 98 -12.41 -3.69 6.37
C LEU A 98 -11.52 -4.71 7.11
N VAL A 99 -10.85 -5.62 6.39
CA VAL A 99 -9.86 -6.54 6.99
C VAL A 99 -8.76 -5.75 7.68
N SER A 100 -8.15 -4.78 6.98
CA SER A 100 -7.10 -3.93 7.54
C SER A 100 -7.55 -3.18 8.79
N ILE A 101 -8.77 -2.61 8.79
CA ILE A 101 -9.34 -1.94 9.97
C ILE A 101 -9.49 -2.94 11.11
N ILE A 102 -10.11 -4.09 10.89
CA ILE A 102 -10.38 -5.08 11.94
C ILE A 102 -9.08 -5.56 12.59
N TYR A 103 -8.04 -5.85 11.80
CA TYR A 103 -6.73 -6.23 12.32
C TYR A 103 -6.06 -5.09 13.10
N MET A 104 -6.37 -3.82 12.81
CA MET A 104 -5.80 -2.66 13.48
C MET A 104 -6.62 -2.18 14.71
N ILE A 105 -7.79 -2.76 14.99
CA ILE A 105 -8.60 -2.40 16.17
C ILE A 105 -7.80 -2.64 17.46
N ILE A 106 -7.25 -3.84 17.64
CA ILE A 106 -6.52 -4.21 18.88
C ILE A 106 -5.29 -3.31 19.08
N PRO A 107 -4.36 -3.16 18.11
CA PRO A 107 -3.25 -2.21 18.22
C PRO A 107 -3.71 -0.76 18.47
N GLY A 108 -4.79 -0.33 17.81
CA GLY A 108 -5.35 1.01 17.97
C GLY A 108 -5.85 1.27 19.39
N ILE A 109 -6.54 0.31 20.00
CA ILE A 109 -7.00 0.40 21.39
C ILE A 109 -5.80 0.46 22.35
N ILE A 110 -4.78 -0.37 22.14
CA ILE A 110 -3.57 -0.38 22.97
C ILE A 110 -2.86 0.98 22.91
N ILE A 111 -2.60 1.51 21.71
CA ILE A 111 -1.96 2.82 21.55
C ILE A 111 -2.82 3.94 22.14
N GLY A 112 -4.14 3.91 21.88
CA GLY A 112 -5.08 4.89 22.42
C GLY A 112 -5.09 4.90 23.94
N ALA A 113 -5.09 3.72 24.58
CA ALA A 113 -5.01 3.60 26.03
C ALA A 113 -3.69 4.15 26.58
N ILE A 114 -2.55 3.85 25.95
CA ILE A 114 -1.24 4.38 26.35
C ILE A 114 -1.22 5.91 26.32
N ILE A 115 -1.80 6.52 25.28
CA ILE A 115 -1.90 7.98 25.15
C ILE A 115 -2.84 8.56 26.21
N TYR A 116 -4.02 7.95 26.41
CA TYR A 116 -5.03 8.40 27.36
C TYR A 116 -4.54 8.38 28.80
N LEU A 117 -3.79 7.34 29.19
CA LEU A 117 -3.25 7.18 30.54
C LEU A 117 -2.21 8.25 30.92
N ASN A 118 -1.71 9.03 29.96
CA ASN A 118 -0.78 10.15 30.14
C ASN A 118 0.33 9.87 31.17
N ILE A 119 1.03 8.75 30.98
CA ILE A 119 2.03 8.24 31.93
C ILE A 119 3.09 9.34 32.20
N PRO A 120 3.21 9.84 33.46
CA PRO A 120 4.07 10.97 33.77
C PRO A 120 5.56 10.59 33.73
N ASN A 121 5.89 9.37 34.15
CA ASN A 121 7.26 8.85 34.11
C ASN A 121 7.67 8.56 32.66
N SER A 122 8.70 9.28 32.18
CA SER A 122 9.18 9.19 30.80
C SER A 122 9.75 7.80 30.45
N THR A 123 10.46 7.15 31.37
CA THR A 123 11.04 5.81 31.15
C THR A 123 9.94 4.76 30.98
N ILE A 124 8.96 4.74 31.88
CA ILE A 124 7.83 3.80 31.80
C ILE A 124 7.03 4.06 30.52
N ARG A 125 6.81 5.32 30.16
CA ARG A 125 6.11 5.68 28.93
C ARG A 125 6.79 5.13 27.69
N ILE A 126 8.12 5.28 27.57
CA ILE A 126 8.88 4.78 26.42
C ILE A 126 8.81 3.25 26.32
N ILE A 127 8.96 2.53 27.43
CA ILE A 127 8.87 1.07 27.46
C ILE A 127 7.47 0.61 26.99
N THR A 128 6.41 1.18 27.57
CA THR A 128 5.03 0.82 27.23
C THR A 128 4.70 1.16 25.77
N GLN A 129 5.15 2.31 25.26
CA GLN A 129 5.00 2.68 23.85
C GLN A 129 5.73 1.70 22.93
N SER A 130 6.93 1.27 23.31
CA SER A 130 7.71 0.30 22.53
C SER A 130 6.98 -1.05 22.43
N ILE A 131 6.36 -1.52 23.51
CA ILE A 131 5.51 -2.73 23.50
C ILE A 131 4.33 -2.53 22.55
N GLY A 132 3.65 -1.38 22.61
CA GLY A 132 2.54 -1.06 21.70
C GLY A 132 2.96 -1.07 20.22
N VAL A 133 4.15 -0.54 19.90
CA VAL A 133 4.72 -0.58 18.55
C VAL A 133 5.01 -2.02 18.12
N ILE A 134 5.62 -2.85 18.98
CA ILE A 134 5.89 -4.26 18.69
C ILE A 134 4.60 -5.02 18.37
N VAL A 135 3.57 -4.85 19.21
CA VAL A 135 2.25 -5.45 18.98
C VAL A 135 1.68 -4.98 17.63
N THR A 136 1.76 -3.68 17.34
CA THR A 136 1.28 -3.13 16.06
C THR A 136 1.97 -3.75 14.87
N ILE A 137 3.31 -3.91 14.92
CA ILE A 137 4.09 -4.56 13.86
C ILE A 137 3.63 -6.00 13.65
N ILE A 138 3.41 -6.76 14.73
CA ILE A 138 2.91 -8.15 14.64
C ILE A 138 1.54 -8.19 13.93
N PHE A 139 0.62 -7.29 14.28
CA PHE A 139 -0.70 -7.24 13.64
C PHE A 139 -0.63 -6.81 12.17
N ILE A 140 0.27 -5.90 11.80
CA ILE A 140 0.53 -5.55 10.38
C ILE A 140 1.03 -6.77 9.61
N LEU A 141 1.99 -7.51 10.18
CA LEU A 141 2.53 -8.73 9.57
C LEU A 141 1.43 -9.80 9.39
N LEU A 142 0.54 -9.95 10.37
CA LEU A 142 -0.61 -10.85 10.26
C LEU A 142 -1.63 -10.38 9.21
N ALA A 143 -1.95 -9.09 9.17
CA ALA A 143 -2.92 -8.52 8.23
C ALA A 143 -2.51 -8.74 6.77
N ASN A 144 -1.22 -8.60 6.45
CA ASN A 144 -0.71 -8.83 5.09
C ASN A 144 -0.96 -10.27 4.62
N ILE A 145 -0.68 -11.26 5.47
CA ILE A 145 -0.91 -12.68 5.13
C ILE A 145 -2.39 -13.03 5.20
N ALA A 146 -3.18 -12.39 6.07
CA ALA A 146 -4.63 -12.52 6.08
C ALA A 146 -5.26 -12.08 4.74
N ILE A 147 -4.81 -10.94 4.20
CA ILE A 147 -5.25 -10.46 2.88
C ILE A 147 -4.79 -11.42 1.77
N ALA A 148 -3.55 -11.91 1.81
CA ALA A 148 -3.06 -12.91 0.86
C ALA A 148 -3.85 -14.23 0.94
N HIS A 149 -4.18 -14.68 2.14
CA HIS A 149 -5.01 -15.86 2.35
C HIS A 149 -6.43 -15.66 1.82
N MET A 150 -7.04 -14.49 2.06
CA MET A 150 -8.32 -14.11 1.45
C MET A 150 -8.25 -14.14 -0.09
N ALA A 151 -7.15 -13.67 -0.68
CA ALA A 151 -6.92 -13.73 -2.11
C ALA A 151 -6.84 -15.18 -2.62
N SER A 152 -6.13 -16.06 -1.90
CA SER A 152 -6.04 -17.50 -2.22
C SER A 152 -7.41 -18.21 -2.16
N LYS A 153 -8.30 -17.79 -1.26
CA LYS A 153 -9.67 -18.30 -1.11
C LYS A 153 -10.68 -17.53 -1.97
N LYS A 154 -10.29 -17.19 -3.20
CA LYS A 154 -11.12 -16.50 -4.21
C LYS A 154 -11.72 -15.14 -3.78
N GLY A 155 -11.27 -14.51 -2.70
CA GLY A 155 -11.79 -13.24 -2.20
C GLY A 155 -12.92 -13.37 -1.17
N GLN A 156 -13.02 -14.51 -0.49
CA GLN A 156 -13.97 -14.73 0.61
C GLN A 156 -13.56 -13.93 1.85
N PHE A 157 -14.35 -12.92 2.20
CA PHE A 157 -14.05 -12.01 3.32
C PHE A 157 -13.75 -12.72 4.64
N LYS A 158 -14.53 -13.77 4.98
CA LYS A 158 -14.35 -14.55 6.21
C LYS A 158 -12.99 -15.27 6.29
N ALA A 159 -12.42 -15.65 5.15
CA ALA A 159 -11.14 -16.36 5.11
C ALA A 159 -10.01 -15.52 5.70
N ALA A 160 -10.05 -14.19 5.58
CA ALA A 160 -9.06 -13.31 6.20
C ALA A 160 -8.94 -13.54 7.72
N PHE A 161 -10.04 -13.92 8.39
CA PHE A 161 -10.10 -14.07 9.85
C PHE A 161 -9.93 -15.51 10.33
N HIS A 162 -9.63 -16.45 9.43
CA HIS A 162 -9.24 -17.80 9.84
C HIS A 162 -7.83 -17.76 10.41
N VAL A 163 -7.67 -17.21 11.61
CA VAL A 163 -6.37 -16.90 12.23
C VAL A 163 -5.45 -18.11 12.23
N ARG A 164 -5.98 -19.32 12.49
CA ARG A 164 -5.20 -20.57 12.45
C ARG A 164 -4.66 -20.89 11.05
N GLU A 165 -5.44 -20.66 9.99
CA GLU A 165 -4.95 -20.86 8.61
C GLU A 165 -3.91 -19.78 8.24
N VAL A 166 -4.13 -18.54 8.65
CA VAL A 166 -3.20 -17.42 8.43
C VAL A 166 -1.87 -17.66 9.14
N THR A 167 -1.88 -18.03 10.42
CA THR A 167 -0.64 -18.33 11.16
C THR A 167 0.05 -19.58 10.65
N ASN A 168 -0.70 -20.60 10.22
CA ASN A 168 -0.13 -21.77 9.55
C ASN A 168 0.54 -21.38 8.21
N ALA A 169 -0.04 -20.46 7.44
CA ALA A 169 0.59 -19.96 6.23
C ALA A 169 1.92 -19.25 6.55
N ILE A 170 1.98 -18.45 7.60
CA ILE A 170 3.24 -17.84 8.07
C ILE A 170 4.25 -18.91 8.50
N SER A 171 3.82 -19.91 9.27
CA SER A 171 4.67 -21.00 9.71
C SER A 171 5.21 -21.83 8.54
N LYS A 172 4.43 -22.01 7.47
CA LYS A 172 4.88 -22.65 6.21
C LYS A 172 5.93 -21.83 5.47
N ILE A 173 5.82 -20.50 5.48
CA ILE A 173 6.87 -19.61 4.95
C ILE A 173 8.13 -19.69 5.83
N GLY A 174 7.92 -19.80 7.14
CA GLY A 174 8.92 -19.68 8.19
C GLY A 174 9.02 -18.24 8.69
N TRP A 175 8.80 -18.01 9.99
CA TRP A 175 8.78 -16.67 10.59
C TRP A 175 10.05 -15.85 10.32
N GLY A 176 11.23 -16.47 10.44
CA GLY A 176 12.50 -15.80 10.15
C GLY A 176 12.61 -15.38 8.68
N LYS A 177 12.27 -16.28 7.75
CA LYS A 177 12.26 -15.99 6.30
C LYS A 177 11.26 -14.89 5.96
N TYR A 178 10.08 -14.90 6.59
CA TYR A 178 9.06 -13.87 6.40
C TYR A 178 9.53 -12.48 6.87
N ILE A 179 10.13 -12.39 8.06
CA ILE A 179 10.67 -11.14 8.60
C ILE A 179 11.80 -10.61 7.70
N ILE A 180 12.74 -11.46 7.30
CA ILE A 180 13.84 -11.09 6.39
C ILE A 180 13.28 -10.57 5.05
N TRP A 181 12.31 -11.27 4.48
CA TRP A 181 11.64 -10.83 3.25
C TRP A 181 10.98 -9.45 3.44
N TYR A 182 10.28 -9.22 4.54
CA TYR A 182 9.59 -7.96 4.81
C TYR A 182 10.58 -6.79 4.95
N ILE A 183 11.71 -7.01 5.64
CA ILE A 183 12.81 -6.04 5.76
C ILE A 183 13.39 -5.70 4.38
N ILE A 184 13.68 -6.70 3.56
CA ILE A 184 14.21 -6.51 2.20
C ILE A 184 13.23 -5.70 1.34
N VAL A 185 11.94 -6.04 1.39
CA VAL A 185 10.88 -5.32 0.68
C VAL A 185 10.83 -3.85 1.11
N ILE A 186 10.90 -3.56 2.41
CA ILE A 186 10.92 -2.17 2.91
C ILE A 186 12.15 -1.41 2.41
N ILE A 187 13.34 -2.03 2.47
CA ILE A 187 14.59 -1.41 2.01
C ILE A 187 14.48 -1.07 0.52
N ILE A 188 14.00 -2.00 -0.31
CA ILE A 188 13.85 -1.79 -1.75
C ILE A 188 12.83 -0.70 -2.04
N ILE A 189 11.68 -0.70 -1.37
CA ILE A 189 10.67 0.37 -1.47
C ILE A 189 11.29 1.72 -1.11
N GLY A 190 12.12 1.78 -0.06
CA GLY A 190 12.85 2.97 0.35
C GLY A 190 13.82 3.47 -0.73
N ILE A 191 14.66 2.57 -1.27
CA ILE A 191 15.63 2.88 -2.33
C ILE A 191 14.91 3.42 -3.57
N ILE A 192 13.86 2.73 -4.03
CA ILE A 192 13.09 3.13 -5.22
C ILE A 192 12.45 4.49 -5.01
N ARG A 193 11.80 4.71 -3.84
CA ARG A 193 11.19 6.00 -3.51
C ARG A 193 12.23 7.11 -3.50
N TYR A 194 13.39 6.87 -2.89
CA TYR A 194 14.47 7.85 -2.82
C TYR A 194 15.02 8.18 -4.21
N ALA A 195 15.40 7.17 -5.00
CA ALA A 195 15.97 7.34 -6.33
C ALA A 195 15.01 8.08 -7.28
N VAL A 196 13.74 7.66 -7.34
CA VAL A 196 12.74 8.29 -8.21
C VAL A 196 12.45 9.73 -7.76
N THR A 197 12.33 9.97 -6.44
CA THR A 197 12.13 11.33 -5.93
C THR A 197 13.32 12.23 -6.23
N PHE A 198 14.55 11.70 -6.15
CA PHE A 198 15.76 12.44 -6.49
C PHE A 198 15.76 12.87 -7.96
N ILE A 199 15.47 11.96 -8.89
CA ILE A 199 15.37 12.26 -10.33
C ILE A 199 14.30 13.34 -10.58
N ILE A 200 13.12 13.19 -9.98
CA ILE A 200 12.03 14.17 -10.12
C ILE A 200 12.43 15.54 -9.58
N LYS A 201 13.15 15.60 -8.44
CA LYS A 201 13.63 16.86 -7.87
C LYS A 201 14.66 17.55 -8.77
N LEU A 202 15.55 16.81 -9.41
CA LEU A 202 16.47 17.40 -10.40
C LEU A 202 15.72 18.00 -11.58
N GLY A 203 14.73 17.28 -12.11
CA GLY A 203 13.86 17.78 -13.18
C GLY A 203 13.06 19.03 -12.76
N TYR A 204 12.57 19.05 -11.51
CA TYR A 204 11.89 20.21 -10.94
C TYR A 204 12.79 21.46 -10.94
N ILE A 205 14.05 21.33 -10.50
CA ILE A 205 14.99 22.46 -10.45
C ILE A 205 15.18 23.04 -11.86
N GLY A 206 15.48 22.20 -12.86
CA GLY A 206 15.66 22.65 -14.23
C GLY A 206 14.41 23.30 -14.84
N LEU A 207 13.24 22.68 -14.66
CA LEU A 207 11.97 23.24 -15.16
C LEU A 207 11.59 24.55 -14.46
N SER A 208 11.89 24.67 -13.16
CA SER A 208 11.52 25.84 -12.37
C SER A 208 12.22 27.12 -12.83
N MET A 209 13.40 26.98 -13.44
CA MET A 209 14.16 28.09 -14.02
C MET A 209 13.62 28.56 -15.38
N VAL A 210 12.90 27.70 -16.11
CA VAL A 210 12.44 27.98 -17.49
C VAL A 210 10.98 28.41 -17.54
N ILE A 211 10.10 27.78 -16.77
CA ILE A 211 8.64 27.99 -16.86
C ILE A 211 8.15 28.81 -15.68
N SER A 212 8.07 28.17 -14.51
CA SER A 212 7.81 28.80 -13.22
C SER A 212 7.93 27.74 -12.11
N PRO A 213 8.22 28.14 -10.86
CA PRO A 213 8.25 27.21 -9.73
C PRO A 213 6.92 26.48 -9.49
N LEU A 214 5.79 27.16 -9.72
CA LEU A 214 4.46 26.59 -9.48
C LEU A 214 4.11 25.50 -10.49
N VAL A 215 4.29 25.77 -11.79
CA VAL A 215 4.00 24.78 -12.85
C VAL A 215 4.93 23.57 -12.72
N SER A 216 6.20 23.81 -12.43
CA SER A 216 7.19 22.75 -12.23
C SER A 216 6.85 21.88 -11.03
N TYR A 217 6.34 22.47 -9.93
CA TYR A 217 5.92 21.73 -8.74
C TYR A 217 4.73 20.82 -9.06
N ILE A 218 3.75 21.31 -9.81
CA ILE A 218 2.59 20.52 -10.25
C ILE A 218 3.05 19.33 -11.09
N ILE A 219 3.92 19.55 -12.08
CA ILE A 219 4.47 18.46 -12.92
C ILE A 219 5.21 17.44 -12.06
N ALA A 220 6.11 17.88 -11.18
CA ALA A 220 6.87 17.00 -10.29
C ALA A 220 5.96 16.18 -9.36
N SER A 221 4.89 16.79 -8.84
CA SER A 221 3.91 16.12 -7.98
C SER A 221 3.13 15.02 -8.72
N ILE A 222 2.77 15.29 -9.99
CA ILE A 222 2.08 14.36 -10.88
C ILE A 222 2.98 13.16 -11.19
N LEU A 223 4.24 13.42 -11.57
CA LEU A 223 5.22 12.37 -11.84
C LEU A 223 5.46 11.49 -10.60
N SER A 224 5.60 12.12 -9.42
CA SER A 224 5.78 11.40 -8.16
C SER A 224 4.58 10.51 -7.83
N ALA A 225 3.36 11.03 -8.02
CA ALA A 225 2.12 10.28 -7.82
C ALA A 225 2.04 9.02 -8.70
N ILE A 226 2.27 9.22 -10.00
CA ILE A 226 2.15 8.21 -11.06
C ILE A 226 3.19 7.10 -10.87
N PHE A 227 4.48 7.46 -10.83
CA PHE A 227 5.56 6.49 -10.90
C PHE A 227 5.76 5.76 -9.57
N ILE A 228 5.81 6.49 -8.45
CA ILE A 228 6.20 5.90 -7.17
C ILE A 228 5.07 5.00 -6.63
N SER A 229 3.83 5.50 -6.63
CA SER A 229 2.70 4.77 -6.00
C SER A 229 2.31 3.52 -6.78
N SER A 230 2.23 3.63 -8.11
CA SER A 230 1.85 2.51 -8.99
C SER A 230 2.92 1.43 -9.00
N TYR A 231 4.20 1.82 -9.09
CA TYR A 231 5.29 0.87 -9.08
C TYR A 231 5.36 0.11 -7.75
N ILE A 232 5.39 0.83 -6.62
CA ILE A 232 5.51 0.22 -5.28
C ILE A 232 4.34 -0.72 -4.99
N SER A 233 3.12 -0.34 -5.36
CA SER A 233 1.94 -1.17 -5.10
C SER A 233 1.92 -2.46 -5.90
N LEU A 234 2.34 -2.43 -7.17
CA LEU A 234 2.49 -3.60 -8.02
C LEU A 234 3.64 -4.50 -7.56
N PHE A 235 4.81 -3.90 -7.27
CA PHE A 235 5.95 -4.60 -6.70
C PHE A 235 5.57 -5.34 -5.42
N TYR A 236 4.92 -4.64 -4.48
CA TYR A 236 4.55 -5.20 -3.19
C TYR A 236 3.54 -6.36 -3.31
N SER A 237 2.47 -6.16 -4.09
CA SER A 237 1.45 -7.21 -4.28
C SER A 237 2.00 -8.43 -5.01
N ARG A 238 2.89 -8.24 -5.98
CA ARG A 238 3.60 -9.34 -6.64
C ARG A 238 4.50 -10.09 -5.66
N ALA A 239 5.36 -9.37 -4.95
CA ALA A 239 6.28 -9.97 -3.98
C ALA A 239 5.52 -10.76 -2.90
N LEU A 240 4.42 -10.20 -2.38
CA LEU A 240 3.58 -10.85 -1.37
C LEU A 240 2.89 -12.10 -1.93
N GLY A 241 2.39 -12.03 -3.17
CA GLY A 241 1.73 -13.17 -3.82
C GLY A 241 2.67 -14.34 -4.09
N LEU A 242 3.92 -14.05 -4.47
CA LEU A 242 4.95 -15.08 -4.68
C LEU A 242 5.48 -15.67 -3.36
N LEU A 243 5.47 -14.89 -2.28
CA LEU A 243 5.84 -15.37 -0.95
C LEU A 243 4.77 -16.30 -0.36
N TYR A 244 3.50 -16.05 -0.67
CA TYR A 244 2.38 -16.79 -0.09
C TYR A 244 2.45 -18.29 -0.44
N PRO A 245 2.35 -19.20 0.55
CA PRO A 245 2.45 -20.63 0.29
C PRO A 245 1.19 -21.12 -0.42
N LYS A 246 1.38 -21.80 -1.56
CA LYS A 246 0.31 -22.41 -2.34
C LYS A 246 -0.28 -23.64 -1.65
#